data_AF-A0A0C2RVW0-F1
#
_entry.id   AF-A0A0C2RVW0-F1
#
_cell.length_a   1.000
_cell.length_b   1.000
_cell.length_c   1.000
_cell.angle_alpha   90.00
_cell.angle_beta   90.00
_cell.angle_gamma   90.00
#
_symmetry.space_group_name_H-M   'P 1'
#
loop_
_entity.id
_entity.type
_entity.pdbx_description
1 polymer ?
#
loop_
_entity_poly.entity_id
_entity_poly.type
_entity_poly.pdbx_seq_one_letter_code
_entity_poly.pdbx_strand_id
1 'polypeptide(L)'
;MNMNQLYLSLNEKGLMFKGDAGQGEVDFILLETYENGNTTSVDVNTFETLFGDLEGDLTYEALSGIHTFRLEGMQYTMTAEEMGYQKYFDQWKEMGLFNS
;
A
#
# COMPACT_ATOMS: atom_id res chain seq x y z
N MET A 1 -7.76 4.63 11.19
CA MET A 1 -8.25 4.39 9.81
C MET A 1 -8.16 2.89 9.55
N ASN A 2 -9.17 2.24 8.96
CA ASN A 2 -9.09 0.82 8.53
C ASN A 2 -8.78 0.69 7.03
N MET A 3 -8.49 -0.53 6.52
CA MET A 3 -8.05 -0.73 5.13
C MET A 3 -9.05 -0.17 4.11
N ASN A 4 -10.35 -0.36 4.36
CA ASN A 4 -11.38 0.21 3.48
C ASN A 4 -11.33 1.74 3.45
N GLN A 5 -11.08 2.40 4.58
CA GLN A 5 -10.92 3.85 4.63
C GLN A 5 -9.63 4.29 3.92
N LEU A 6 -8.52 3.54 4.06
CA LEU A 6 -7.28 3.80 3.32
C LEU A 6 -7.55 3.76 1.81
N TYR A 7 -8.22 2.72 1.30
CA TYR A 7 -8.52 2.60 -0.13
C TYR A 7 -9.44 3.71 -0.63
N LEU A 8 -10.42 4.14 0.17
CA LEU A 8 -11.25 5.29 -0.17
C LEU A 8 -10.40 6.56 -0.29
N SER A 9 -9.52 6.85 0.67
CA SER A 9 -8.65 8.02 0.62
C SER A 9 -7.64 7.96 -0.53
N LEU A 10 -7.08 6.78 -0.83
CA LEU A 10 -6.22 6.58 -2.00
C LEU A 10 -6.99 6.84 -3.30
N ASN A 11 -8.22 6.33 -3.41
CA ASN A 11 -9.07 6.54 -4.59
C ASN A 11 -9.45 8.01 -4.79
N GLU A 12 -9.78 8.74 -3.71
CA GLU A 12 -10.04 10.19 -3.75
C GLU A 12 -8.82 11.00 -4.24
N LYS A 13 -7.61 10.50 -4.00
CA LYS A 13 -6.35 11.09 -4.47
C LYS A 13 -5.94 10.60 -5.87
N GLY A 14 -6.74 9.76 -6.51
CA GLY A 14 -6.44 9.19 -7.84
C GLY A 14 -5.32 8.16 -7.82
N LEU A 15 -5.06 7.54 -6.67
CA LEU A 15 -4.02 6.53 -6.47
C LEU A 15 -4.55 5.09 -6.59
N MET A 16 -5.83 4.91 -6.94
CA MET A 16 -6.42 3.59 -7.18
C MET A 16 -6.86 3.47 -8.63
N PHE A 17 -6.62 2.31 -9.25
CA PHE A 17 -7.11 2.00 -10.58
C PHE A 17 -7.31 0.49 -10.76
N LYS A 18 -8.13 0.12 -11.74
CA LYS A 18 -8.36 -1.28 -12.11
C LYS A 18 -7.38 -1.70 -13.20
N GLY A 19 -6.82 -2.90 -13.07
CA GLY A 19 -5.89 -3.48 -14.03
C GLY A 19 -6.08 -4.99 -14.19
N ASP A 20 -5.55 -5.54 -15.28
CA ASP A 20 -5.55 -6.99 -15.51
C ASP A 20 -4.26 -7.61 -14.94
N ALA A 21 -4.41 -8.51 -13.96
CA ALA A 21 -3.31 -9.25 -13.35
C ALA A 21 -3.11 -10.65 -13.97
N GLY A 22 -3.71 -10.93 -15.14
CA GLY A 22 -3.69 -12.23 -15.80
C GLY A 22 -4.60 -13.28 -15.15
N GLN A 23 -5.24 -12.96 -14.02
CA GLN A 23 -6.23 -13.79 -13.32
C GLN A 23 -7.60 -13.09 -13.17
N GLY A 24 -7.78 -11.92 -13.80
CA GLY A 24 -8.97 -11.10 -13.69
C GLY A 24 -8.65 -9.63 -13.43
N GLU A 25 -9.70 -8.82 -13.39
CA GLU A 25 -9.60 -7.40 -13.03
C GLU A 25 -9.41 -7.28 -11.52
N VAL A 26 -8.31 -6.68 -11.09
CA VAL A 26 -8.00 -6.40 -9.68
C VAL A 26 -7.72 -4.91 -9.48
N ASP A 27 -7.92 -4.44 -8.26
CA ASP A 27 -7.58 -3.07 -7.88
C ASP A 27 -6.09 -2.96 -7.57
N PHE A 28 -5.47 -1.88 -8.07
CA PHE A 28 -4.08 -1.54 -7.89
C PHE A 28 -3.95 -0.21 -7.17
N ILE A 29 -2.94 -0.13 -6.30
CA ILE A 29 -2.46 1.11 -5.69
C ILE A 29 -1.30 1.63 -6.53
N LEU A 30 -1.45 2.83 -7.06
CA LEU A 30 -0.38 3.58 -7.72
C LEU A 30 0.60 4.11 -6.66
N LEU A 31 1.84 3.68 -6.76
CA LEU A 31 2.91 4.04 -5.82
C LEU A 31 3.74 5.22 -6.36
N GLU A 32 4.08 5.22 -7.64
CA GLU A 32 4.91 6.26 -8.26
C GLU A 32 4.64 6.37 -9.76
N THR A 33 4.72 7.58 -10.31
CA THR A 33 4.69 7.87 -11.75
C THR A 33 6.00 8.56 -12.13
N TYR A 34 6.71 7.99 -13.10
CA TYR A 34 7.95 8.53 -13.62
C TYR A 34 7.71 9.56 -14.73
N GLU A 35 8.67 10.43 -15.00
CA GLU A 35 8.58 11.48 -16.04
C GLU A 35 8.28 10.93 -17.45
N ASN A 36 8.69 9.69 -17.72
CA ASN A 36 8.46 9.01 -18.98
C ASN A 36 7.06 8.38 -19.11
N GLY A 37 6.21 8.54 -18.09
CA GLY A 37 4.86 7.97 -18.05
C GLY A 37 4.78 6.54 -17.52
N ASN A 38 5.90 5.89 -17.19
CA ASN A 38 5.88 4.59 -16.54
C ASN A 38 5.38 4.74 -15.10
N THR A 39 4.72 3.69 -14.59
CA THR A 39 4.18 3.67 -13.24
C THR A 39 4.67 2.45 -12.47
N THR A 40 4.84 2.63 -11.16
CA THR A 40 5.01 1.54 -10.20
C THR A 40 3.72 1.41 -9.43
N SER A 41 3.19 0.18 -9.36
CA SER A 41 1.93 -0.12 -8.66
C SER A 41 2.02 -1.47 -7.97
N VAL A 42 1.13 -1.68 -7.00
CA VAL A 42 0.96 -2.95 -6.28
C VAL A 42 -0.52 -3.31 -6.30
N ASP A 43 -0.86 -4.58 -6.51
CA ASP A 43 -2.25 -5.02 -6.38
C ASP A 43 -2.68 -5.05 -4.90
N VAL A 44 -3.96 -4.83 -4.64
CA VAL A 44 -4.50 -4.77 -3.28
C VAL A 44 -4.24 -6.07 -2.50
N ASN A 45 -4.27 -7.24 -3.14
CA ASN A 45 -4.05 -8.51 -2.42
C ASN A 45 -2.61 -8.63 -1.92
N THR A 46 -1.64 -8.23 -2.75
CA THR A 46 -0.23 -8.15 -2.33
C THR A 46 -0.07 -7.15 -1.19
N PHE A 47 -0.69 -5.97 -1.29
CA PHE A 47 -0.63 -4.98 -0.22
C PHE A 47 -1.23 -5.48 1.11
N GLU A 48 -2.41 -6.10 1.06
CA GLU A 48 -3.05 -6.72 2.24
C GLU A 48 -2.23 -7.89 2.80
N THR A 49 -1.52 -8.63 1.95
CA THR A 49 -0.61 -9.68 2.42
C THR A 49 0.52 -9.08 3.25
N LEU A 50 1.09 -7.94 2.82
CA LEU A 50 2.23 -7.30 3.48
C LEU A 50 1.83 -6.52 4.75
N PHE A 51 0.68 -5.84 4.73
CA PHE A 51 0.27 -4.87 5.76
C PHE A 51 -1.06 -5.22 6.46
N GLY A 52 -1.64 -6.39 6.16
CA GLY A 52 -2.89 -6.86 6.76
C GLY A 52 -2.78 -7.26 8.22
N ASP A 53 -1.57 -7.24 8.80
CA ASP A 53 -1.35 -7.42 10.24
C ASP A 53 -1.82 -6.22 11.08
N LEU A 54 -2.16 -5.10 10.44
CA LEU A 54 -2.71 -3.92 11.09
C LEU A 54 -4.22 -4.08 11.34
N GLU A 55 -4.62 -4.35 12.59
CA GLU A 55 -6.01 -4.56 13.04
C GLU A 55 -6.89 -3.28 13.05
N GLY A 56 -6.77 -2.42 12.03
CA GLY A 56 -7.65 -1.25 11.84
C GLY A 56 -7.14 0.08 12.41
N ASP A 57 -5.88 0.13 12.83
CA ASP A 57 -5.17 1.39 13.15
C ASP A 57 -4.08 1.71 12.12
N LEU A 58 -4.50 1.94 10.87
CA LEU A 58 -3.62 2.38 9.79
C LEU A 58 -3.28 3.86 9.96
N THR A 59 -2.30 4.12 10.80
CA THR A 59 -1.61 5.42 10.85
C THR A 59 -0.36 5.38 9.97
N TYR A 60 0.21 6.55 9.69
CA TYR A 60 1.53 6.62 9.07
C TYR A 60 2.56 5.82 9.89
N GLU A 61 2.56 6.00 11.20
CA GLU A 61 3.48 5.35 12.12
C GLU A 61 3.30 3.82 12.11
N ALA A 62 2.06 3.33 12.01
CA ALA A 62 1.77 1.90 11.91
C ALA A 62 2.24 1.30 10.59
N LEU A 63 2.00 1.98 9.46
CA LEU A 63 2.46 1.54 8.14
C LEU A 63 3.99 1.61 7.99
N SER A 64 4.63 2.58 8.62
CA SER A 64 6.10 2.71 8.65
C SER A 64 6.78 1.77 9.65
N GLY A 65 5.99 0.97 10.37
CA GLY A 65 6.47 0.09 11.43
C GLY A 65 7.12 -1.19 10.93
N ILE A 66 7.14 -2.17 11.83
CA ILE A 66 7.56 -3.54 11.56
C ILE A 66 6.31 -4.35 11.22
N HIS A 67 6.36 -5.08 10.11
CA HIS A 67 5.27 -5.93 9.65
C HIS A 67 5.66 -7.39 9.70
N THR A 68 4.69 -8.24 10.03
CA THR A 68 4.85 -9.68 9.96
C THR A 68 3.83 -10.29 9.01
N PHE A 69 4.32 -10.90 7.94
CA PHE A 69 3.49 -11.50 6.90
C PHE A 69 4.01 -12.87 6.48
N ARG A 70 3.18 -13.61 5.72
CA ARG A 70 3.54 -14.92 5.18
C ARG A 70 3.57 -14.88 3.66
N LEU A 71 4.66 -15.37 3.09
CA LEU A 71 4.83 -15.53 1.64
C LEU A 71 5.38 -16.94 1.37
N GLU A 72 4.73 -17.68 0.48
CA GLU A 72 5.13 -19.06 0.11
C GLU A 72 5.34 -20.01 1.31
N GLY A 73 4.55 -19.83 2.38
CA GLY A 73 4.63 -20.64 3.59
C GLY A 73 5.76 -20.26 4.56
N MET A 74 6.57 -19.26 4.22
CA MET A 74 7.57 -18.67 5.12
C MET A 74 7.02 -17.41 5.77
N GLN A 75 7.39 -17.17 7.02
CA GLN A 75 7.05 -15.95 7.76
C GLN A 75 8.22 -14.98 7.69
N TYR A 76 7.92 -13.73 7.37
CA TYR A 76 8.87 -12.63 7.31
C TYR A 76 8.51 -11.58 8.35
N THR A 77 9.52 -10.93 8.92
CA THR A 77 9.37 -9.77 9.79
C THR A 77 10.36 -8.71 9.32
N MET A 78 9.86 -7.58 8.83
CA MET A 78 10.66 -6.52 8.24
C MET A 78 9.95 -5.17 8.29
N THR A 79 10.71 -4.09 8.23
CA THR A 79 10.17 -2.72 8.22
C THR A 79 9.66 -2.33 6.83
N ALA A 80 8.82 -1.29 6.77
CA ALA A 80 8.44 -0.68 5.50
C ALA A 80 9.64 -0.17 4.69
N GLU A 81 10.72 0.26 5.35
CA GLU A 81 11.96 0.66 4.68
C GLU A 81 12.66 -0.54 4.03
N GLU A 82 12.79 -1.66 4.75
CA GLU A 82 13.38 -2.90 4.23
C GLU A 82 12.59 -3.47 3.06
N MET A 83 11.26 -3.32 3.07
CA MET A 83 10.38 -3.71 1.96
C MET A 83 10.39 -2.71 0.79
N GLY A 84 10.98 -1.52 0.96
CA GLY A 84 11.01 -0.46 -0.06
C GLY A 84 9.73 0.38 -0.16
N TYR A 85 8.84 0.30 0.83
CA TYR A 85 7.56 1.02 0.87
C TYR A 85 7.60 2.37 1.58
N GLN A 86 8.61 2.62 2.44
CA GLN A 86 8.65 3.82 3.28
C GLN A 86 8.46 5.13 2.49
N LYS A 87 9.12 5.24 1.33
CA LYS A 87 9.02 6.44 0.47
C LYS A 87 7.58 6.72 0.00
N TYR A 88 6.76 5.70 -0.20
CA TYR A 88 5.37 5.86 -0.64
C TYR A 88 4.49 6.34 0.52
N PHE A 89 4.75 5.83 1.73
CA PHE A 89 4.04 6.27 2.93
C PHE A 89 4.38 7.72 3.30
N ASP A 90 5.63 8.13 3.10
CA ASP A 90 6.04 9.54 3.24
C ASP A 90 5.27 10.43 2.24
N GLN A 91 5.18 10.02 0.97
CA GLN A 91 4.40 10.74 -0.04
C GLN A 91 2.92 10.82 0.33
N TRP A 92 2.30 9.73 0.80
CA TRP A 92 0.90 9.73 1.22
C TRP A 92 0.67 10.66 2.40
N LYS A 93 1.62 10.73 3.34
CA LYS A 93 1.59 11.69 4.46
C LYS A 93 1.64 13.13 3.96
N GLU A 94 2.54 13.45 3.02
CA GLU A 94 2.63 14.78 2.41
C GLU A 94 1.37 15.17 1.64
N MET A 95 0.70 14.20 1.00
CA MET A 95 -0.60 14.39 0.34
C MET A 95 -1.76 14.58 1.33
N GLY A 96 -1.51 14.48 2.64
CA GLY A 96 -2.49 14.61 3.70
C GLY A 96 -3.42 13.41 3.81
N LEU A 97 -3.00 12.23 3.37
CA LEU A 97 -3.83 11.02 3.40
C LEU A 97 -4.18 10.59 4.83
N PHE A 98 -3.27 10.81 5.77
CA PHE A 98 -3.43 10.43 7.17
C PHE A 98 -3.97 11.54 8.08
N ASN A 99 -4.35 12.71 7.54
CA ASN A 99 -4.77 13.88 8.34
C ASN A 99 -6.28 13.88 8.66
N SER A 100 -6.91 12.71 8.74
CA SER A 100 -8.36 12.56 8.96
C SER A 100 -8.75 12.57 10.44
#